data_AF-A0A2G2XKB4-F1
#
_entry.id   AF-A0A2G2XKB4-F1
#
_cell.length_a   1.000
_cell.length_b   1.000
_cell.length_c   1.000
_cell.angle_alpha   90.00
_cell.angle_beta   90.00
_cell.angle_gamma   90.00
#
_symmetry.space_group_name_H-M   'P 1'
#
loop_
_entity.id
_entity.type
_entity.pdbx_description
1 polymer ?
#
loop_
_entity_poly.entity_id
_entity_poly.type
_entity_poly.pdbx_seq_one_letter_code
_entity_poly.pdbx_strand_id
1 'polypeptide(L)'
;MEATQTPASQPLQRGPGRPGKQRSDVTEAPAVSPPPAFPLGWTGDGRLQASATTPLESTSDKHTPEAVAPSPLGSISDRRTPEEVAPTPFGSTSDRPMEVLSDEEETKLNVKPSRILMRPPETNYKPQEILDEESKKLVIKVQSLLVRKLLTYGNDVKYMIRQANTTLRYLKGLDVDYGSFYQDVKDHIKHRCDLQDAEREETTLSLSALQKNYEHAIHSAGDVGEDIGHAQEELEKAKEKKETLKRKIEDLKKEVAHIEHEEERLKREETKYKEAHEVAKAKIQELGIQLETAQAKLKEIEQRKNAALRGIESSTQHLQSKFLDDLK
;
A
#
# COMPACT_ATOMS: atom_id res chain seq x y z
N MET A 1 -40.85 -18.31 4.54
CA MET A 1 -41.87 -17.56 3.80
C MET A 1 -42.52 -16.60 4.79
N GLU A 2 -42.01 -15.38 4.86
CA GLU A 2 -42.74 -14.24 5.42
C GLU A 2 -42.20 -13.02 4.68
N ALA A 3 -43.11 -12.33 3.98
CA ALA A 3 -42.80 -11.30 3.01
C ALA A 3 -43.05 -9.92 3.62
N THR A 4 -42.00 -9.11 3.62
CA THR A 4 -41.96 -7.75 3.04
C THR A 4 -43.12 -6.79 3.32
N GLN A 5 -42.84 -5.65 3.96
CA GLN A 5 -42.90 -4.32 3.32
C GLN A 5 -42.56 -3.17 4.30
N THR A 6 -41.42 -2.53 4.05
CA THR A 6 -41.23 -1.07 4.21
C THR A 6 -41.37 -0.48 2.81
N PRO A 7 -41.82 0.78 2.61
CA PRO A 7 -40.83 1.79 2.21
C PRO A 7 -41.15 3.28 2.50
N ALA A 8 -40.10 4.09 2.28
CA ALA A 8 -40.08 5.48 1.76
C ALA A 8 -40.52 6.64 2.66
N SER A 9 -39.96 7.85 2.64
CA SER A 9 -38.80 8.45 1.95
C SER A 9 -38.50 9.82 2.60
N GLN A 10 -37.24 10.23 2.59
CA GLN A 10 -36.73 11.61 2.80
C GLN A 10 -36.97 12.47 1.53
N PRO A 11 -36.93 13.84 1.55
CA PRO A 11 -35.64 14.55 1.49
C PRO A 11 -35.53 16.03 1.97
N LEU A 12 -34.26 16.44 2.19
CA LEU A 12 -33.57 17.72 1.89
C LEU A 12 -34.09 19.07 2.44
N GLN A 13 -33.25 19.80 3.21
CA GLN A 13 -32.48 20.97 2.69
C GLN A 13 -31.75 21.82 3.76
N ARG A 14 -30.59 22.36 3.32
CA ARG A 14 -29.86 23.61 3.70
C ARG A 14 -28.92 23.65 4.92
N GLY A 15 -27.62 23.64 4.65
CA GLY A 15 -26.69 24.67 5.17
C GLY A 15 -26.70 25.90 4.25
N PRO A 16 -25.85 26.95 4.43
CA PRO A 16 -24.69 27.12 5.31
C PRO A 16 -24.72 28.43 6.15
N GLY A 17 -23.84 28.59 7.15
CA GLY A 17 -23.72 29.86 7.88
C GLY A 17 -22.60 29.96 8.92
N ARG A 18 -21.40 30.36 8.48
CA ARG A 18 -20.41 31.15 9.24
C ARG A 18 -20.15 32.41 8.40
N PRO A 19 -20.08 33.62 8.98
CA PRO A 19 -18.82 34.05 9.61
C PRO A 19 -18.99 35.05 10.78
N GLY A 20 -17.93 35.21 11.59
CA GLY A 20 -17.85 36.32 12.54
C GLY A 20 -16.60 36.26 13.43
N LYS A 21 -15.55 36.97 13.02
CA LYS A 21 -14.41 37.35 13.88
C LYS A 21 -14.88 38.37 14.90
N GLN A 22 -14.57 38.20 16.18
CA GLN A 22 -14.35 39.32 17.10
C GLN A 22 -13.04 39.12 17.86
N ARG A 23 -12.20 40.16 17.78
CA ARG A 23 -10.99 40.38 18.56
C ARG A 23 -11.37 41.15 19.82
N SER A 24 -10.47 41.05 20.81
CA SER A 24 -10.31 41.91 21.99
C SER A 24 -11.21 41.58 23.18
N ASP A 25 -10.64 41.05 24.26
CA ASP A 25 -10.12 41.94 25.30
C ASP A 25 -9.04 41.27 26.16
N VAL A 26 -8.02 42.07 26.41
CA VAL A 26 -6.84 41.83 27.22
C VAL A 26 -7.25 41.96 28.68
N THR A 27 -7.09 40.91 29.48
CA THR A 27 -7.10 41.02 30.94
C THR A 27 -5.66 40.95 31.43
N GLU A 28 -5.23 42.12 31.89
CA GLU A 28 -3.94 42.46 32.50
C GLU A 28 -3.67 41.63 33.75
N ALA A 29 -2.52 40.95 33.79
CA ALA A 29 -1.96 40.32 34.99
C ALA A 29 -0.85 41.22 35.54
N PRO A 30 -0.72 41.37 36.87
CA PRO A 30 0.16 42.37 37.47
C PRO A 30 1.64 42.01 37.33
N ALA A 31 2.43 43.01 36.94
CA ALA A 31 3.87 42.95 36.78
C ALA A 31 4.59 42.64 38.11
N VAL A 32 5.45 41.62 38.09
CA VAL A 32 6.43 41.36 39.15
C VAL A 32 7.79 41.85 38.65
N SER A 33 8.38 42.79 39.40
CA SER A 33 9.66 43.43 39.11
C SER A 33 10.84 42.44 39.08
N PRO A 34 11.85 42.64 38.22
CA PRO A 34 13.10 41.89 38.30
C PRO A 34 13.97 42.38 39.49
N PRO A 35 14.81 41.51 40.08
CA PRO A 35 15.68 41.90 41.20
C PRO A 35 16.83 42.82 40.75
N PRO A 36 17.35 43.68 41.65
CA PRO A 36 18.42 44.61 41.31
C PRO A 36 19.78 43.91 41.23
N ALA A 37 20.58 44.31 40.24
CA ALA A 37 21.99 43.95 40.12
C ALA A 37 22.83 44.73 41.15
N PHE A 38 23.67 44.03 41.90
CA PHE A 38 24.72 44.64 42.72
C PHE A 38 26.04 44.73 41.93
N PRO A 39 26.69 45.89 41.86
CA PRO A 39 28.11 45.97 41.56
C PRO A 39 28.91 45.98 42.87
N LEU A 40 30.08 45.35 42.86
CA LEU A 40 31.36 45.88 43.39
C LEU A 40 32.35 44.71 43.52
N GLY A 41 33.51 44.86 42.89
CA GLY A 41 34.70 44.09 43.23
C GLY A 41 35.43 44.70 44.43
N TRP A 42 36.22 43.90 45.14
CA TRP A 42 37.67 44.09 45.28
C TRP A 42 38.34 42.92 46.04
N THR A 43 39.50 42.55 45.48
CA THR A 43 40.72 41.84 45.96
C THR A 43 40.86 41.34 47.41
N GLY A 44 41.44 40.14 47.50
CA GLY A 44 42.29 39.70 48.62
C GLY A 44 43.11 38.46 48.22
N ASP A 45 44.43 38.63 48.09
CA ASP A 45 45.45 37.63 47.74
C ASP A 45 45.56 36.46 48.74
N GLY A 46 45.96 35.29 48.24
CA GLY A 46 46.24 34.09 49.03
C GLY A 46 46.97 33.00 48.24
N ARG A 47 48.27 33.20 48.03
CA ARG A 47 49.29 32.35 47.38
C ARG A 47 49.52 31.00 48.06
N LEU A 48 49.56 29.88 47.32
CA LEU A 48 50.49 28.73 47.41
C LEU A 48 50.36 27.88 46.11
N GLN A 49 51.25 28.03 45.12
CA GLN A 49 52.41 27.16 44.84
C GLN A 49 52.12 25.66 44.63
N ALA A 50 52.16 25.20 43.38
CA ALA A 50 53.01 24.07 42.94
C ALA A 50 53.09 24.02 41.41
N SER A 51 54.32 24.01 40.91
CA SER A 51 54.74 24.00 39.51
C SER A 51 54.58 22.63 38.84
N ALA A 52 54.32 22.60 37.54
CA ALA A 52 55.09 21.81 36.57
C ALA A 52 54.79 22.27 35.12
N THR A 53 55.80 22.13 34.29
CA THR A 53 56.16 22.99 33.15
C THR A 53 55.75 22.36 31.79
N THR A 54 55.41 23.21 30.83
CA THR A 54 55.33 23.01 29.36
C THR A 54 56.73 22.68 28.73
N PRO A 55 57.00 22.59 27.38
CA PRO A 55 56.18 22.77 26.16
C PRO A 55 56.48 21.78 24.97
N LEU A 56 55.92 22.13 23.80
CA LEU A 56 55.95 21.57 22.43
C LEU A 56 57.32 21.33 21.72
N GLU A 57 57.20 20.62 20.57
CA GLU A 57 57.96 20.64 19.28
C GLU A 57 58.63 19.29 18.93
N SER A 58 58.24 18.56 17.87
CA SER A 58 58.33 18.74 16.40
C SER A 58 59.58 18.07 15.77
N THR A 59 59.46 17.68 14.50
CA THR A 59 60.41 16.98 13.57
C THR A 59 60.49 15.45 13.69
N SER A 60 60.83 14.65 12.68
CA SER A 60 60.71 14.60 11.20
C SER A 60 61.31 13.25 10.78
N ASP A 61 61.02 12.79 9.56
CA ASP A 61 61.75 11.80 8.73
C ASP A 61 61.45 10.28 8.93
N LYS A 62 61.31 9.41 7.90
CA LYS A 62 61.39 9.50 6.42
C LYS A 62 61.21 8.11 5.73
N HIS A 63 60.61 8.11 4.52
CA HIS A 63 60.63 7.14 3.39
C HIS A 63 59.96 5.74 3.49
N THR A 64 59.29 5.15 2.46
CA THR A 64 59.41 5.22 0.97
C THR A 64 58.10 4.74 0.25
N PRO A 65 57.86 5.03 -1.05
CA PRO A 65 56.56 4.88 -1.76
C PRO A 65 56.55 3.89 -2.96
N GLU A 66 55.35 3.58 -3.49
CA GLU A 66 55.10 2.98 -4.84
C GLU A 66 53.61 3.25 -5.20
N ALA A 67 53.22 4.14 -6.12
CA ALA A 67 53.31 4.23 -7.60
C ALA A 67 52.03 3.76 -8.34
N VAL A 68 51.71 4.49 -9.42
CA VAL A 68 50.81 4.19 -10.56
C VAL A 68 49.41 4.88 -10.59
N ALA A 69 49.31 5.88 -11.48
CA ALA A 69 48.10 6.49 -12.10
C ALA A 69 47.71 5.70 -13.39
N PRO A 70 46.66 6.00 -14.23
CA PRO A 70 45.89 7.25 -14.42
C PRO A 70 44.37 7.14 -14.77
N SER A 71 43.78 8.32 -15.05
CA SER A 71 42.40 8.81 -15.42
C SER A 71 41.70 8.16 -16.66
N PRO A 72 40.60 8.70 -17.32
CA PRO A 72 39.68 9.85 -17.08
C PRO A 72 38.16 9.69 -17.53
N LEU A 73 37.38 10.78 -17.44
CA LEU A 73 36.23 11.25 -18.29
C LEU A 73 34.78 10.72 -18.10
N GLY A 74 33.81 11.67 -18.06
CA GLY A 74 32.39 11.49 -18.43
C GLY A 74 31.39 12.18 -17.49
N SER A 75 31.09 13.47 -17.69
CA SER A 75 29.90 13.98 -18.40
C SER A 75 28.69 14.26 -17.50
N ILE A 76 28.49 15.54 -17.22
CA ILE A 76 27.26 16.13 -16.67
C ILE A 76 26.31 16.44 -17.83
N SER A 77 25.05 16.01 -17.73
CA SER A 77 23.97 16.60 -18.52
C SER A 77 22.66 16.58 -17.78
N ASP A 78 22.12 17.79 -17.70
CA ASP A 78 20.84 18.19 -17.15
C ASP A 78 19.64 17.64 -17.93
N ARG A 79 18.67 17.17 -17.15
CA ARG A 79 17.28 17.61 -17.11
C ARG A 79 16.59 17.93 -18.46
N ARG A 80 15.71 17.03 -18.90
CA ARG A 80 14.56 17.34 -19.76
C ARG A 80 13.27 16.77 -19.18
N THR A 81 12.28 17.66 -19.05
CA THR A 81 10.84 17.40 -18.88
C THR A 81 10.25 16.74 -20.13
N PRO A 82 9.14 16.01 -19.97
CA PRO A 82 7.86 16.48 -20.54
C PRO A 82 6.72 16.31 -19.53
N GLU A 83 5.97 17.38 -19.23
CA GLU A 83 4.76 17.85 -19.93
C GLU A 83 3.53 16.97 -19.70
N GLU A 84 2.55 17.63 -19.10
CA GLU A 84 1.33 17.19 -18.44
C GLU A 84 0.20 17.00 -19.46
N VAL A 85 -0.47 15.84 -19.43
CA VAL A 85 -1.77 15.65 -20.09
C VAL A 85 -2.73 14.98 -19.10
N ALA A 86 -3.90 15.60 -18.97
CA ALA A 86 -4.95 15.33 -18.00
C ALA A 86 -5.56 13.91 -18.09
N PRO A 87 -6.12 13.38 -16.97
CA PRO A 87 -6.84 12.11 -16.97
C PRO A 87 -8.32 12.32 -17.35
N THR A 88 -8.83 11.52 -18.30
CA THR A 88 -10.28 11.40 -18.55
C THR A 88 -10.73 9.98 -18.20
N PRO A 89 -11.84 9.80 -17.48
CA PRO A 89 -12.20 8.54 -16.83
C PRO A 89 -12.93 7.59 -17.78
N PHE A 90 -12.46 6.35 -17.90
CA PHE A 90 -13.24 5.28 -18.52
C PHE A 90 -14.21 4.70 -17.49
N GLY A 91 -15.47 5.14 -17.59
CA GLY A 91 -16.61 4.45 -17.01
C GLY A 91 -16.90 3.18 -17.82
N SER A 92 -16.53 2.03 -17.27
CA SER A 92 -16.98 0.72 -17.74
C SER A 92 -18.34 0.43 -17.09
N THR A 93 -19.40 0.46 -17.88
CA THR A 93 -20.69 -0.15 -17.49
C THR A 93 -20.90 -1.38 -18.36
N SER A 94 -20.95 -2.51 -17.68
CA SER A 94 -21.37 -3.79 -18.23
C SER A 94 -22.75 -3.65 -18.87
N ASP A 95 -22.94 -4.18 -20.07
CA ASP A 95 -24.21 -4.81 -20.37
C ASP A 95 -24.05 -6.01 -21.30
N ARG A 96 -24.84 -7.01 -20.95
CA ARG A 96 -24.80 -8.43 -21.29
C ARG A 96 -25.10 -8.69 -22.78
N PRO A 97 -24.49 -9.69 -23.41
CA PRO A 97 -24.89 -10.09 -24.76
C PRO A 97 -26.21 -10.87 -24.72
N MET A 98 -27.17 -10.45 -25.54
CA MET A 98 -28.37 -11.22 -25.86
C MET A 98 -27.96 -12.39 -26.76
N GLU A 99 -28.14 -13.60 -26.24
CA GLU A 99 -28.22 -14.83 -27.01
C GLU A 99 -29.33 -14.68 -28.06
N VAL A 100 -28.95 -14.72 -29.33
CA VAL A 100 -29.84 -15.15 -30.39
C VAL A 100 -29.26 -16.46 -30.92
N LEU A 101 -29.82 -17.54 -30.39
CA LEU A 101 -29.89 -18.83 -31.07
C LEU A 101 -30.45 -18.58 -32.47
N SER A 102 -29.61 -18.70 -33.49
CA SER A 102 -30.08 -18.99 -34.83
C SER A 102 -29.48 -20.34 -35.20
N ASP A 103 -30.33 -21.35 -35.05
CA ASP A 103 -30.12 -22.71 -35.55
C ASP A 103 -29.87 -22.64 -37.06
N GLU A 104 -28.59 -22.60 -37.43
CA GLU A 104 -28.18 -23.11 -38.74
C GLU A 104 -27.70 -24.53 -38.51
N GLU A 105 -28.66 -25.45 -38.51
CA GLU A 105 -28.40 -26.85 -38.83
C GLU A 105 -27.85 -26.93 -40.26
N GLU A 106 -26.57 -26.59 -40.42
CA GLU A 106 -25.77 -27.09 -41.52
C GLU A 106 -25.61 -28.59 -41.30
N THR A 107 -26.61 -29.33 -41.78
CA THR A 107 -26.51 -30.76 -42.02
C THR A 107 -25.14 -31.04 -42.62
N LYS A 108 -24.31 -31.68 -41.80
CA LYS A 108 -22.96 -32.16 -42.10
C LYS A 108 -23.08 -33.17 -43.24
N LEU A 109 -23.21 -32.66 -44.45
CA LEU A 109 -23.29 -33.40 -45.69
C LEU A 109 -21.90 -33.97 -45.92
N ASN A 110 -21.63 -35.11 -45.28
CA ASN A 110 -20.50 -36.00 -45.55
C ASN A 110 -20.69 -36.60 -46.96
N VAL A 111 -20.62 -35.73 -47.95
CA VAL A 111 -20.79 -36.00 -49.37
C VAL A 111 -19.46 -36.54 -49.84
N LYS A 112 -19.23 -37.83 -49.59
CA LYS A 112 -18.15 -38.57 -50.25
C LYS A 112 -18.51 -38.62 -51.74
N PRO A 113 -17.79 -37.93 -52.64
CA PRO A 113 -18.14 -37.88 -54.06
C PRO A 113 -18.23 -39.27 -54.70
N SER A 114 -17.38 -40.19 -54.20
CA SER A 114 -17.34 -41.61 -54.55
C SER A 114 -18.64 -42.38 -54.32
N ARG A 115 -19.53 -41.91 -53.45
CA ARG A 115 -20.84 -42.55 -53.17
C ARG A 115 -21.98 -41.98 -54.03
N ILE A 116 -21.78 -40.82 -54.65
CA ILE A 116 -22.85 -40.07 -55.34
C ILE A 116 -22.67 -40.06 -56.86
N LEU A 117 -21.43 -40.23 -57.35
CA LEU A 117 -21.16 -40.26 -58.78
C LEU A 117 -21.60 -41.59 -59.42
N MET A 118 -22.24 -41.50 -60.60
CA MET A 118 -22.63 -42.67 -61.40
C MET A 118 -21.39 -43.45 -61.85
N ARG A 119 -21.24 -44.69 -61.36
CA ARG A 119 -20.12 -45.55 -61.74
C ARG A 119 -20.16 -45.93 -63.23
N PRO A 120 -18.98 -46.11 -63.86
CA PRO A 120 -18.88 -46.69 -65.19
C PRO A 120 -19.43 -48.14 -65.20
N PRO A 121 -19.88 -48.63 -66.36
CA PRO A 121 -20.26 -50.04 -66.53
C PRO A 121 -19.06 -50.96 -66.19
N GLU A 122 -19.29 -52.01 -65.41
CA GLU A 122 -18.28 -53.06 -65.20
C GLU A 122 -18.28 -54.00 -66.42
N THR A 123 -17.44 -53.73 -67.41
CA THR A 123 -17.40 -54.51 -68.65
C THR A 123 -16.11 -55.32 -68.77
N ASN A 124 -16.22 -56.65 -68.60
CA ASN A 124 -15.25 -57.63 -69.10
C ASN A 124 -15.46 -57.83 -70.62
N TYR A 125 -15.19 -56.81 -71.45
CA TYR A 125 -15.38 -56.92 -72.90
C TYR A 125 -14.19 -56.39 -73.72
N LYS A 126 -13.83 -57.15 -74.76
CA LYS A 126 -12.77 -56.85 -75.74
C LYS A 126 -13.25 -55.79 -76.77
N PRO A 127 -12.32 -55.08 -77.45
CA PRO A 127 -12.59 -53.80 -78.10
C PRO A 127 -13.31 -53.89 -79.44
N GLN A 128 -13.93 -52.77 -79.80
CA GLN A 128 -14.43 -52.34 -81.12
C GLN A 128 -15.83 -52.81 -81.52
N GLU A 129 -16.83 -52.06 -81.04
CA GLU A 129 -17.99 -51.75 -81.86
C GLU A 129 -17.74 -50.38 -82.53
N ILE A 130 -18.00 -50.30 -83.82
CA ILE A 130 -17.68 -49.16 -84.67
C ILE A 130 -18.63 -48.02 -84.31
N LEU A 131 -18.28 -47.22 -83.29
CA LEU A 131 -18.88 -45.90 -83.11
C LEU A 131 -18.67 -45.11 -84.41
N ASP A 132 -19.76 -44.61 -84.98
CA ASP A 132 -19.68 -43.72 -86.12
C ASP A 132 -18.92 -42.42 -85.73
N GLU A 133 -18.37 -41.73 -86.72
CA GLU A 133 -17.56 -40.52 -86.50
C GLU A 133 -18.36 -39.34 -85.89
N GLU A 134 -19.68 -39.31 -86.02
CA GLU A 134 -20.54 -38.32 -85.37
C GLU A 134 -20.69 -38.60 -83.87
N SER A 135 -20.85 -39.87 -83.49
CA SER A 135 -20.95 -40.29 -82.09
C SER A 135 -19.65 -40.04 -81.32
N LYS A 136 -18.48 -40.26 -81.93
CA LYS A 136 -17.18 -39.89 -81.33
C LYS A 136 -17.06 -38.38 -81.09
N LYS A 137 -17.47 -37.56 -82.07
CA LYS A 137 -17.50 -36.09 -81.91
C LYS A 137 -18.45 -35.65 -80.79
N LEU A 138 -19.59 -36.33 -80.65
CA LEU A 138 -20.56 -36.05 -79.60
C LEU A 138 -19.97 -36.35 -78.20
N VAL A 139 -19.27 -37.48 -78.03
CA VAL A 139 -18.59 -37.84 -76.77
C VAL A 139 -17.59 -36.76 -76.37
N ILE A 140 -16.71 -36.33 -77.30
CA ILE A 140 -15.73 -35.26 -77.05
C ILE A 140 -16.44 -33.95 -76.66
N LYS A 141 -17.55 -33.61 -77.33
CA LYS A 141 -18.33 -32.40 -77.04
C LYS A 141 -18.99 -32.45 -75.66
N VAL A 142 -19.51 -33.60 -75.25
CA VAL A 142 -20.15 -33.81 -73.95
C VAL A 142 -19.13 -33.78 -72.81
N GLN A 143 -17.97 -34.43 -72.99
CA GLN A 143 -16.87 -34.40 -72.03
C GLN A 143 -16.31 -32.98 -71.85
N SER A 144 -16.02 -32.28 -72.96
CA SER A 144 -15.54 -30.89 -72.92
C SER A 144 -16.53 -29.93 -72.28
N LEU A 145 -17.84 -30.13 -72.49
CA LEU A 145 -18.88 -29.35 -71.80
C LEU A 145 -18.85 -29.56 -70.28
N LEU A 146 -18.67 -30.81 -69.82
CA LEU A 146 -18.54 -31.08 -68.39
C LEU A 146 -17.27 -30.45 -67.82
N VAL A 147 -16.12 -30.62 -68.48
CA VAL A 147 -14.86 -29.99 -68.04
C VAL A 147 -15.03 -28.48 -67.88
N ARG A 148 -15.62 -27.81 -68.87
CA ARG A 148 -15.89 -26.36 -68.79
C ARG A 148 -16.77 -26.01 -67.58
N LYS A 149 -17.81 -26.81 -67.31
CA LYS A 149 -18.69 -26.62 -66.15
C LYS A 149 -17.95 -26.89 -64.83
N LEU A 150 -17.09 -27.89 -64.74
CA LEU A 150 -16.35 -28.21 -63.51
C LEU A 150 -15.23 -27.22 -63.20
N LEU A 151 -14.65 -26.61 -64.23
CA LEU A 151 -13.58 -25.61 -64.10
C LEU A 151 -14.10 -24.18 -63.98
N THR A 152 -15.41 -23.95 -64.12
CA THR A 152 -15.98 -22.62 -63.89
C THR A 152 -15.80 -22.24 -62.42
N TYR A 153 -15.21 -21.06 -62.20
CA TYR A 153 -14.89 -20.55 -60.87
C TYR A 153 -16.17 -20.27 -60.06
N GLY A 154 -16.13 -20.53 -58.74
CA GLY A 154 -17.24 -20.28 -57.82
C GLY A 154 -18.37 -21.32 -57.85
N ASN A 155 -18.22 -22.43 -58.58
CA ASN A 155 -19.22 -23.49 -58.55
C ASN A 155 -19.22 -24.25 -57.23
N ASP A 156 -20.41 -24.39 -56.65
CA ASP A 156 -20.65 -25.25 -55.49
C ASP A 156 -20.45 -26.74 -55.85
N VAL A 157 -19.92 -27.49 -54.90
CA VAL A 157 -19.68 -28.94 -55.01
C VAL A 157 -20.96 -29.68 -55.40
N LYS A 158 -22.13 -29.31 -54.85
CA LYS A 158 -23.40 -29.96 -55.20
C LYS A 158 -23.75 -29.73 -56.67
N TYR A 159 -23.52 -28.52 -57.18
CA TYR A 159 -23.71 -28.21 -58.60
C TYR A 159 -22.77 -29.04 -59.49
N MET A 160 -21.50 -29.15 -59.11
CA MET A 160 -20.51 -29.95 -59.84
C MET A 160 -20.88 -31.43 -59.92
N ILE A 161 -21.32 -32.02 -58.80
CA ILE A 161 -21.81 -33.41 -58.74
C ILE A 161 -23.03 -33.60 -59.65
N ARG A 162 -23.98 -32.65 -59.64
CA ARG A 162 -25.17 -32.71 -60.49
C ARG A 162 -24.81 -32.68 -61.98
N GLN A 163 -23.88 -31.82 -62.39
CA GLN A 163 -23.42 -31.75 -63.78
C GLN A 163 -22.67 -33.02 -64.17
N ALA A 164 -21.78 -33.52 -63.31
CA ALA A 164 -21.05 -34.76 -63.55
C ALA A 164 -22.00 -35.95 -63.75
N ASN A 165 -22.98 -36.13 -62.86
CA ASN A 165 -23.96 -37.21 -62.98
C ASN A 165 -24.83 -37.12 -64.23
N THR A 166 -25.16 -35.89 -64.67
CA THR A 166 -25.91 -35.69 -65.90
C THR A 166 -25.08 -36.14 -67.11
N THR A 167 -23.84 -35.70 -67.20
CA THR A 167 -22.93 -36.03 -68.31
C THR A 167 -22.57 -37.53 -68.33
N LEU A 168 -22.26 -38.13 -67.18
CA LEU A 168 -21.93 -39.56 -67.08
C LEU A 168 -23.11 -40.45 -67.51
N ARG A 169 -24.36 -40.03 -67.24
CA ARG A 169 -25.56 -40.71 -67.73
C ARG A 169 -25.65 -40.67 -69.26
N TYR A 170 -25.35 -39.54 -69.88
CA TYR A 170 -25.31 -39.42 -71.34
C TYR A 170 -24.22 -40.32 -71.95
N LEU A 171 -23.02 -40.33 -71.36
CA LEU A 171 -21.93 -41.20 -71.82
C LEU A 171 -22.28 -42.69 -71.68
N LYS A 172 -22.95 -43.08 -70.59
CA LYS A 172 -23.47 -44.46 -70.42
C LYS A 172 -24.48 -44.84 -71.50
N GLY A 173 -25.35 -43.94 -71.92
CA GLY A 173 -26.34 -44.19 -72.98
C GLY A 173 -25.74 -44.35 -74.38
N LEU A 174 -24.50 -43.89 -74.58
CA LEU A 174 -23.74 -44.04 -75.83
C LEU A 174 -22.84 -45.28 -75.84
N ASP A 175 -22.88 -46.09 -74.79
CA ASP A 175 -22.07 -47.30 -74.58
C ASP A 175 -20.55 -47.09 -74.80
N VAL A 176 -20.06 -45.91 -74.40
CA VAL A 176 -18.64 -45.56 -74.52
C VAL A 176 -17.87 -45.89 -73.24
N ASP A 177 -16.60 -46.29 -73.35
CA ASP A 177 -15.73 -46.36 -72.18
C ASP A 177 -15.35 -44.94 -71.73
N TYR A 178 -15.80 -44.58 -70.53
CA TYR A 178 -15.50 -43.31 -69.88
C TYR A 178 -14.80 -43.50 -68.52
N GLY A 179 -14.19 -44.66 -68.27
CA GLY A 179 -13.59 -45.00 -66.97
C GLY A 179 -12.48 -44.03 -66.53
N SER A 180 -11.58 -43.66 -67.44
CA SER A 180 -10.52 -42.66 -67.18
C SER A 180 -11.11 -41.28 -66.87
N PHE A 181 -12.02 -40.80 -67.72
CA PHE A 181 -12.71 -39.53 -67.54
C PHE A 181 -13.52 -39.46 -66.23
N TYR A 182 -14.15 -40.56 -65.84
CA TYR A 182 -14.86 -40.68 -64.56
C TYR A 182 -13.91 -40.48 -63.38
N GLN A 183 -12.73 -41.09 -63.43
CA GLN A 183 -11.76 -41.00 -62.34
C GLN A 183 -11.24 -39.56 -62.20
N ASP A 184 -10.94 -38.89 -63.30
CA ASP A 184 -10.54 -37.48 -63.31
C ASP A 184 -11.63 -36.56 -62.72
N VAL A 185 -12.89 -36.75 -63.13
CA VAL A 185 -14.03 -35.97 -62.62
C VAL A 185 -14.26 -36.22 -61.13
N LYS A 186 -14.13 -37.47 -60.70
CA LYS A 186 -14.29 -37.87 -59.29
C LYS A 186 -13.21 -37.24 -58.42
N ASP A 187 -11.95 -37.26 -58.88
CA ASP A 187 -10.83 -36.70 -58.14
C ASP A 187 -10.91 -35.17 -58.09
N HIS A 188 -11.30 -34.52 -59.19
CA HIS A 188 -11.53 -33.07 -59.21
C HIS A 188 -12.61 -32.63 -58.21
N ILE A 189 -13.75 -33.31 -58.17
CA ILE A 189 -14.82 -33.00 -57.21
C ILE A 189 -14.35 -33.27 -55.77
N LYS A 190 -13.57 -34.33 -55.54
CA LYS A 190 -13.00 -34.63 -54.22
C LYS A 190 -12.09 -33.49 -53.75
N HIS A 191 -11.15 -33.05 -54.59
CA HIS A 191 -10.24 -31.96 -54.23
C HIS A 191 -10.98 -30.65 -53.95
N ARG A 192 -12.11 -30.39 -54.64
CA ARG A 192 -12.96 -29.24 -54.34
C ARG A 192 -13.65 -29.34 -52.98
N CYS A 193 -14.13 -30.52 -52.59
CA CYS A 193 -14.66 -30.72 -51.23
C CYS A 193 -13.58 -30.46 -50.18
N ASP A 194 -12.41 -31.10 -50.35
CA ASP A 194 -11.30 -30.99 -49.39
C ASP A 194 -10.85 -29.52 -49.24
N LEU A 195 -10.83 -28.74 -50.34
CA LEU A 195 -10.51 -27.31 -50.32
C LEU A 195 -11.56 -26.49 -49.54
N GLN A 196 -12.84 -26.73 -49.78
CA GLN A 196 -13.93 -26.01 -49.10
C GLN A 196 -13.97 -26.31 -47.59
N ASP A 197 -13.62 -27.54 -47.19
CA ASP A 197 -13.47 -27.90 -45.78
C ASP A 197 -12.30 -27.15 -45.15
N ALA A 198 -11.15 -27.09 -45.82
CA ALA A 198 -9.97 -26.36 -45.34
C ALA A 198 -10.22 -24.84 -45.21
N GLU A 199 -10.91 -24.21 -46.17
CA GLU A 199 -11.28 -22.78 -46.12
C GLU A 199 -12.24 -22.46 -44.96
N ARG A 200 -13.15 -23.39 -44.61
CA ARG A 200 -14.02 -23.27 -43.44
C ARG A 200 -13.25 -23.43 -42.13
N GLU A 201 -12.32 -24.38 -42.06
CA GLU A 201 -11.44 -24.53 -40.89
C GLU A 201 -10.55 -23.29 -40.68
N GLU A 202 -9.99 -22.71 -41.75
CA GLU A 202 -9.20 -21.47 -41.69
C GLU A 202 -9.99 -20.28 -41.14
N THR A 203 -11.26 -20.12 -41.55
CA THR A 203 -12.12 -19.02 -41.08
C THR A 203 -12.59 -19.19 -39.63
N THR A 204 -12.83 -20.43 -39.18
CA THR A 204 -13.18 -20.72 -37.77
C THR A 204 -11.98 -20.58 -36.83
N LEU A 205 -10.78 -20.95 -37.29
CA LEU A 205 -9.52 -20.70 -36.61
C LEU A 205 -9.09 -19.24 -36.83
N SER A 206 -9.86 -18.31 -36.27
CA SER A 206 -9.50 -16.89 -36.24
C SER A 206 -8.22 -16.69 -35.42
N LEU A 207 -7.08 -16.87 -36.07
CA LEU A 207 -5.75 -16.56 -35.53
C LEU A 207 -5.72 -15.13 -34.99
N SER A 208 -6.47 -14.22 -35.62
CA SER A 208 -6.62 -12.83 -35.18
C SER A 208 -7.29 -12.69 -33.80
N ALA A 209 -8.33 -13.47 -33.51
CA ALA A 209 -8.98 -13.45 -32.20
C ALA A 209 -8.05 -14.04 -31.13
N LEU A 210 -7.37 -15.14 -31.45
CA LEU A 210 -6.41 -15.77 -30.54
C LEU A 210 -5.23 -14.84 -30.24
N GLN A 211 -4.68 -14.17 -31.27
CA GLN A 211 -3.60 -13.21 -31.12
C GLN A 211 -3.99 -12.03 -30.22
N LYS A 212 -5.18 -11.44 -30.43
CA LYS A 212 -5.68 -10.36 -29.56
C LYS A 212 -5.82 -10.79 -28.11
N ASN A 213 -6.33 -11.99 -27.87
CA ASN A 213 -6.45 -12.55 -26.52
C ASN A 213 -5.08 -12.77 -25.87
N TYR A 214 -4.08 -13.22 -26.65
CA TYR A 214 -2.72 -13.40 -26.17
C TYR A 214 -2.05 -12.06 -25.81
N GLU A 215 -2.15 -11.05 -26.68
CA GLU A 215 -1.62 -9.70 -26.43
C GLU A 215 -2.27 -9.08 -25.17
N HIS A 216 -3.60 -9.20 -25.03
CA HIS A 216 -4.31 -8.78 -23.82
C HIS A 216 -3.80 -9.52 -22.57
N ALA A 217 -3.61 -10.84 -22.65
CA ALA A 217 -3.11 -11.62 -21.52
C ALA A 217 -1.69 -11.20 -21.10
N ILE A 218 -0.82 -10.86 -22.06
CA ILE A 218 0.52 -10.32 -21.76
C ILE A 218 0.41 -8.99 -21.02
N HIS A 219 -0.40 -8.06 -21.51
CA HIS A 219 -0.54 -6.75 -20.89
C HIS A 219 -1.11 -6.86 -19.48
N SER A 220 -2.18 -7.65 -19.31
CA SER A 220 -2.77 -7.91 -18.00
C SER A 220 -1.79 -8.57 -17.03
N ALA A 221 -0.93 -9.48 -17.50
CA ALA A 221 0.10 -10.09 -16.65
C ALA A 221 1.18 -9.07 -16.23
N GLY A 222 1.51 -8.11 -17.12
CA GLY A 222 2.41 -7.00 -16.82
C GLY A 222 1.87 -6.11 -15.71
N ASP A 223 0.64 -5.62 -15.85
CA ASP A 223 -0.02 -4.75 -14.86
C ASP A 223 -0.07 -5.43 -13.48
N VAL A 224 -0.47 -6.71 -13.43
CA VAL A 224 -0.50 -7.49 -12.19
C VAL A 224 0.91 -7.66 -11.60
N GLY A 225 1.94 -7.79 -12.44
CA GLY A 225 3.33 -7.86 -11.99
C GLY A 225 3.80 -6.58 -11.31
N GLU A 226 3.43 -5.41 -11.84
CA GLU A 226 3.74 -4.10 -11.25
C GLU A 226 3.03 -3.90 -9.90
N ASP A 227 1.75 -4.25 -9.82
CA ASP A 227 0.97 -4.21 -8.57
C ASP A 227 1.58 -5.11 -7.48
N ILE A 228 2.05 -6.31 -7.85
CA ILE A 228 2.77 -7.21 -6.93
C ILE A 228 4.07 -6.56 -6.45
N GLY A 229 4.83 -5.91 -7.34
CA GLY A 229 6.05 -5.20 -6.99
C GLY A 229 5.80 -4.09 -5.96
N HIS A 230 4.79 -3.25 -6.21
CA HIS A 230 4.40 -2.19 -5.28
C HIS A 230 3.94 -2.75 -3.92
N ALA A 231 3.13 -3.80 -3.91
CA ALA A 231 2.67 -4.43 -2.68
C ALA A 231 3.84 -5.02 -1.85
N GLN A 232 4.84 -5.59 -2.51
CA GLN A 232 6.04 -6.11 -1.85
C GLN A 232 6.90 -4.99 -1.25
N GLU A 233 7.06 -3.87 -1.96
CA GLU A 233 7.81 -2.71 -1.45
C GLU A 233 7.16 -2.12 -0.19
N GLU A 234 5.84 -1.92 -0.21
CA GLU A 234 5.10 -1.42 0.96
C GLU A 234 5.15 -2.41 2.14
N LEU A 235 5.15 -3.72 1.86
CA LEU A 235 5.33 -4.73 2.89
C LEU A 235 6.71 -4.64 3.57
N GLU A 236 7.78 -4.43 2.81
CA GLU A 236 9.12 -4.24 3.38
C GLU A 236 9.21 -2.96 4.22
N LYS A 237 8.69 -1.83 3.72
CA LYS A 237 8.60 -0.59 4.53
C LYS A 237 7.83 -0.80 5.83
N ALA A 238 6.76 -1.59 5.81
CA ALA A 238 5.99 -1.92 7.01
C ALA A 238 6.78 -2.79 7.99
N LYS A 239 7.60 -3.73 7.51
CA LYS A 239 8.48 -4.56 8.35
C LYS A 239 9.55 -3.70 9.05
N GLU A 240 10.19 -2.79 8.34
CA GLU A 240 11.18 -1.87 8.93
C GLU A 240 10.57 -0.97 10.03
N LYS A 241 9.38 -0.42 9.76
CA LYS A 241 8.62 0.36 10.76
C LYS A 241 8.29 -0.49 11.99
N LYS A 242 7.86 -1.73 11.81
CA LYS A 242 7.58 -2.67 12.90
C LYS A 242 8.83 -2.93 13.76
N GLU A 243 9.99 -3.15 13.15
CA GLU A 243 11.24 -3.35 13.90
C GLU A 243 11.68 -2.11 14.67
N THR A 244 11.50 -0.93 14.07
CA THR A 244 11.78 0.35 14.74
C THR A 244 10.87 0.55 15.96
N LEU A 245 9.57 0.25 15.82
CA LEU A 245 8.63 0.32 16.95
C LEU A 245 8.97 -0.69 18.05
N LYS A 246 9.37 -1.92 17.69
CA LYS A 246 9.83 -2.91 18.68
C LYS A 246 10.99 -2.40 19.52
N ARG A 247 12.00 -1.77 18.90
CA ARG A 247 13.14 -1.16 19.62
C ARG A 247 12.66 -0.06 20.58
N LYS A 248 11.80 0.85 20.12
CA LYS A 248 11.23 1.91 20.97
C LYS A 248 10.44 1.37 22.16
N ILE A 249 9.66 0.30 21.97
CA ILE A 249 8.92 -0.34 23.06
C ILE A 249 9.89 -0.91 24.10
N GLU A 250 11.00 -1.51 23.68
CA GLU A 250 11.99 -2.05 24.60
C GLU A 250 12.71 -0.95 25.39
N ASP A 251 13.04 0.17 24.74
CA ASP A 251 13.62 1.33 25.43
C ASP A 251 12.64 1.94 26.45
N LEU A 252 11.36 2.08 26.06
CA LEU A 252 10.32 2.57 26.98
C LEU A 252 10.10 1.63 28.17
N LYS A 253 10.19 0.31 27.98
CA LYS A 253 10.10 -0.64 29.10
C LYS A 253 11.23 -0.44 30.11
N LYS A 254 12.46 -0.19 29.64
CA LYS A 254 13.60 0.09 30.53
C LYS A 254 13.40 1.40 31.29
N GLU A 255 12.89 2.42 30.62
CA GLU A 255 12.60 3.71 31.26
C GLU A 255 11.50 3.58 32.33
N VAL A 256 10.43 2.82 32.05
CA VAL A 256 9.37 2.54 33.02
C VAL A 256 9.95 1.83 34.26
N ALA A 257 10.77 0.79 34.07
CA ALA A 257 11.40 0.09 35.19
C ALA A 257 12.32 1.01 36.03
N HIS A 258 13.00 1.96 35.39
CA HIS A 258 13.81 2.96 36.08
C HIS A 258 12.94 3.92 36.91
N ILE A 259 11.83 4.42 36.34
CA ILE A 259 10.88 5.30 37.04
C ILE A 259 10.25 4.59 38.23
N GLU A 260 9.85 3.32 38.09
CA GLU A 260 9.30 2.51 39.19
C GLU A 260 10.28 2.39 40.36
N HIS A 261 11.55 2.11 40.06
CA HIS A 261 12.60 2.06 41.08
C HIS A 261 12.79 3.40 41.79
N GLU A 262 12.77 4.51 41.04
CA GLU A 262 12.92 5.85 41.59
C GLU A 262 11.72 6.27 42.45
N GLU A 263 10.51 5.88 42.05
CA GLU A 263 9.29 6.08 42.84
C GLU A 263 9.40 5.37 44.20
N GLU A 264 9.85 4.12 44.22
CA GLU A 264 10.07 3.39 45.48
C GLU A 264 11.14 4.06 46.36
N ARG A 265 12.22 4.56 45.76
CA ARG A 265 13.27 5.29 46.48
C ARG A 265 12.69 6.54 47.15
N LEU A 266 11.89 7.32 46.42
CA LEU A 266 11.25 8.53 46.93
C LEU A 266 10.23 8.22 48.02
N LYS A 267 9.44 7.14 47.91
CA LYS A 267 8.52 6.70 48.97
C LYS A 267 9.25 6.43 50.30
N ARG A 268 10.42 5.78 50.24
CA ARG A 268 11.26 5.54 51.44
C ARG A 268 11.80 6.84 52.03
N GLU A 269 12.15 7.80 51.19
CA GLU A 269 12.58 9.14 51.64
C GLU A 269 11.43 9.91 52.29
N GLU A 270 10.24 9.87 51.70
CA GLU A 270 9.04 10.50 52.24
C GLU A 270 8.72 9.96 53.64
N THR A 271 8.76 8.64 53.83
CA THR A 271 8.54 8.04 55.17
C THR A 271 9.57 8.51 56.18
N LYS A 272 10.85 8.55 55.79
CA LYS A 272 11.94 9.01 56.66
C LYS A 272 11.75 10.47 57.10
N TYR A 273 11.34 11.35 56.19
CA TYR A 273 11.09 12.76 56.51
C TYR A 273 9.83 12.95 57.34
N LYS A 274 8.78 12.16 57.13
CA LYS A 274 7.57 12.18 57.98
C LYS A 274 7.91 11.79 59.43
N GLU A 275 8.70 10.75 59.63
CA GLU A 275 9.15 10.33 60.96
C GLU A 275 9.99 11.43 61.64
N ALA A 276 10.98 11.99 60.92
CA ALA A 276 11.80 13.06 61.44
C ALA A 276 10.98 14.32 61.80
N HIS A 277 9.96 14.64 61.01
CA HIS A 277 9.03 15.73 61.29
C HIS A 277 8.25 15.51 62.58
N GLU A 278 7.67 14.31 62.79
CA GLU A 278 6.94 14.04 64.03
C GLU A 278 7.85 14.07 65.27
N VAL A 279 9.10 13.60 65.16
CA VAL A 279 10.09 13.74 66.24
C VAL A 279 10.38 15.21 66.55
N ALA A 280 10.64 16.03 65.52
CA ALA A 280 10.90 17.45 65.70
C ALA A 280 9.70 18.19 66.32
N LYS A 281 8.49 17.86 65.87
CA LYS A 281 7.23 18.40 66.38
C LYS A 281 7.00 18.03 67.85
N ALA A 282 7.25 16.76 68.22
CA ALA A 282 7.20 16.35 69.62
C ALA A 282 8.22 17.12 70.48
N LYS A 283 9.43 17.37 69.94
CA LYS A 283 10.44 18.15 70.66
C LYS A 283 10.05 19.61 70.86
N ILE A 284 9.41 20.23 69.86
CA ILE A 284 8.87 21.59 69.97
C ILE A 284 7.82 21.66 71.07
N GLN A 285 6.90 20.68 71.13
CA GLN A 285 5.88 20.63 72.19
C GLN A 285 6.49 20.49 73.58
N GLU A 286 7.46 19.58 73.74
CA GLU A 286 8.18 19.39 75.01
C GLU A 286 8.86 20.69 75.47
N LEU A 287 9.59 21.36 74.58
CA LEU A 287 10.26 22.62 74.88
C LEU A 287 9.26 23.75 75.18
N GLY A 288 8.10 23.76 74.50
CA GLY A 288 7.01 24.70 74.79
C GLY A 288 6.52 24.57 76.23
N ILE A 289 6.26 23.35 76.70
CA ILE A 289 5.84 23.08 78.09
C ILE A 289 6.92 23.52 79.09
N GLN A 290 8.20 23.22 78.79
CA GLN A 290 9.32 23.64 79.63
C GLN A 290 9.42 25.17 79.72
N LEU A 291 9.25 25.88 78.59
CA LEU A 291 9.27 27.33 78.53
C LEU A 291 8.14 27.95 79.35
N GLU A 292 6.91 27.46 79.21
CA GLU A 292 5.75 27.93 79.98
C GLU A 292 5.98 27.73 81.49
N THR A 293 6.50 26.57 81.89
CA THR A 293 6.83 26.26 83.28
C THR A 293 7.90 27.21 83.83
N ALA A 294 8.95 27.48 83.05
CA ALA A 294 10.01 28.40 83.43
C ALA A 294 9.50 29.84 83.55
N GLN A 295 8.64 30.29 82.63
CA GLN A 295 8.00 31.61 82.67
C GLN A 295 7.10 31.76 83.90
N ALA A 296 6.33 30.74 84.26
CA ALA A 296 5.50 30.75 85.47
C ALA A 296 6.34 30.90 86.74
N LYS A 297 7.43 30.13 86.86
CA LYS A 297 8.38 30.25 87.97
C LYS A 297 9.03 31.63 88.05
N LEU A 298 9.42 32.20 86.90
CA LEU A 298 10.01 33.54 86.86
C LEU A 298 9.04 34.61 87.39
N LYS A 299 7.77 34.56 86.96
CA LYS A 299 6.71 35.45 87.46
C LYS A 299 6.51 35.30 88.97
N GLU A 300 6.52 34.08 89.48
CA GLU A 300 6.40 33.83 90.92
C GLU A 300 7.60 34.41 91.71
N ILE A 301 8.82 34.20 91.21
CA ILE A 301 10.03 34.78 91.81
C ILE A 301 9.96 36.31 91.82
N GLU A 302 9.53 36.92 90.72
CA GLU A 302 9.38 38.37 90.60
C GLU A 302 8.33 38.90 91.59
N GLN A 303 7.19 38.22 91.73
CA GLN A 303 6.18 38.56 92.73
C GLN A 303 6.73 38.49 94.16
N ARG A 304 7.44 37.41 94.51
CA ARG A 304 8.09 37.24 95.82
C ARG A 304 9.14 38.32 96.07
N LYS A 305 9.98 38.62 95.08
CA LYS A 305 10.98 39.70 95.14
C LYS A 305 10.32 41.04 95.42
N ASN A 306 9.26 41.38 94.68
CA ASN A 306 8.55 42.64 94.86
C ASN A 306 7.83 42.72 96.22
N ALA A 307 7.27 41.61 96.70
CA ALA A 307 6.68 41.55 98.04
C ALA A 307 7.74 41.73 99.15
N ALA A 308 8.91 41.09 99.02
CA ALA A 308 10.02 41.24 99.95
C ALA A 308 10.55 42.68 99.97
N LEU A 309 10.73 43.31 98.80
CA LEU A 309 11.14 44.71 98.70
C LEU A 309 10.16 45.65 99.42
N ARG A 310 8.84 45.49 99.21
CA ARG A 310 7.82 46.26 99.94
C ARG A 310 7.85 46.01 101.45
N GLY A 311 8.08 44.76 101.87
CA GLY A 311 8.20 44.41 103.29
C GLY A 311 9.42 45.07 103.95
N ILE A 312 10.57 45.08 103.25
CA ILE A 312 11.78 45.78 103.70
C ILE A 312 11.53 47.28 103.79
N GLU A 313 10.92 47.88 102.78
CA GLU A 313 10.62 49.32 102.77
C GLU A 313 9.70 49.71 103.95
N SER A 314 8.61 48.97 104.14
CA SER A 314 7.65 49.21 105.24
C SER A 314 8.29 49.02 106.62
N SER A 315 9.08 47.97 106.82
CA SER A 315 9.77 47.74 108.10
C SER A 315 10.85 48.79 108.36
N THR A 316 11.56 49.24 107.32
CA THR A 316 12.53 50.35 107.41
C THR A 316 11.85 51.64 107.84
N GLN A 317 10.72 52.01 107.21
CA GLN A 317 9.92 53.18 107.59
C GLN A 317 9.40 53.08 109.03
N HIS A 318 8.92 51.90 109.45
CA HIS A 318 8.45 51.69 110.83
C HIS A 318 9.58 51.86 111.86
N LEU A 319 10.76 51.30 111.58
CA LEU A 319 11.94 51.45 112.44
C LEU A 319 12.41 52.90 112.49
N GLN A 320 12.42 53.61 111.37
CA GLN A 320 12.75 55.04 111.32
C GLN A 320 11.76 55.88 112.12
N SER A 321 10.45 55.61 112.02
CA SER A 321 9.42 56.30 112.82
C SER A 321 9.63 56.06 114.31
N LYS A 322 9.80 54.80 114.75
CA LYS A 322 10.05 54.47 116.15
C LYS A 322 11.29 55.17 116.71
N PHE A 323 12.40 55.13 115.96
CA PHE A 323 13.62 55.80 116.36
C PHE A 323 13.43 57.31 116.51
N LEU A 324 12.62 57.94 115.65
CA LEU A 324 12.30 59.36 115.74
C LEU A 324 11.34 59.69 116.89
N ASP A 325 10.43 58.78 117.23
CA ASP A 325 9.51 58.92 118.38
C ASP A 325 10.24 58.75 119.72
N ASP A 326 11.25 57.87 119.80
CA ASP A 326 12.10 57.68 120.98
C ASP A 326 13.06 58.88 121.25
N LEU A 327 13.16 59.84 120.33
CA LEU A 327 14.01 61.04 120.44
C LEU A 327 13.26 62.30 120.94
N LYS A 328 11.95 62.22 121.19
CA LYS A 328 11.11 63.34 121.67
C LYS A 328 10.80 63.22 123.16
#